data_AF-L9ZPS9-F1
#
_entry.id   AF-L9ZPS9-F1
#
_cell.length_a   1.000
_cell.length_b   1.000
_cell.length_c   1.000
_cell.angle_alpha   90.00
_cell.angle_beta   90.00
_cell.angle_gamma   90.00
#
_symmetry.space_group_name_H-M   'P 1'
#
loop_
_entity.id
_entity.type
_entity.pdbx_description
1 polymer ?
#
loop_
_entity_poly.entity_id
_entity_poly.type
_entity_poly.pdbx_seq_one_letter_code
_entity_poly.pdbx_strand_id
1 'polypeptide(L)'
;MVRELNRRRVLSGIGAAGIAGFAGCIGDEEEVTEGGPDVLNIIGYPESGIQIFRDYYSNFDDGTDIIVPDGLQDGDLPGEVGNDMDNVLGTAPASEGPNEAAFEEMYEDEYDSSPGVFNSHTFDAVAVCILANIAAGDNDGEAIRDQMRRVANPGGDEYGPGDLQEAAEAAADGEEISYQGASSGVNFDDVGDPADAGYDVWEFEDGGTETIDTIAFEGDDPDGEMADDSPGGTDREVMVAMLLPETGDLGELGSPMIQAGELAADQFEGTGFEIDLAIEDTETDEDATISNGGALIDAGYPAIIGAASSGNSVPLVGETSSANVVQCSPASTALSLSNVEDDGYFFRTAPSDLLQGQVMAEVAADRLDGETAATLYVNNDYGQQLSEQFIDSFVDDQGGEELNTVSFEAEQGSYTGELESALAE
;
A
#
# COMPACT_ATOMS: atom_id res chain seq x y z
N MET A 1 -13.16 -33.22 -1.74
CA MET A 1 -14.54 -33.33 -1.21
C MET A 1 -14.80 -31.96 -0.62
N VAL A 2 -15.34 -31.08 -1.46
CA VAL A 2 -15.43 -29.63 -1.23
C VAL A 2 -16.41 -29.37 -0.10
N ARG A 3 -16.00 -28.61 0.90
CA ARG A 3 -16.83 -28.27 2.06
C ARG A 3 -17.33 -26.84 1.84
N GLU A 4 -18.58 -26.72 1.41
CA GLU A 4 -19.28 -25.44 1.28
C GLU A 4 -19.40 -24.76 2.65
N LEU A 5 -18.73 -23.61 2.82
CA LEU A 5 -18.92 -22.71 3.96
C LEU A 5 -20.27 -21.97 3.80
N ASN A 6 -21.15 -22.15 4.79
CA ASN A 6 -22.48 -21.57 4.81
C ASN A 6 -22.41 -20.12 5.31
N ARG A 7 -22.40 -19.15 4.39
CA ARG A 7 -22.65 -17.72 4.67
C ARG A 7 -24.04 -17.55 5.30
N ARG A 8 -24.12 -17.16 6.58
CA ARG A 8 -25.21 -16.36 7.21
C ARG A 8 -25.04 -16.25 8.74
N ARG A 9 -24.38 -15.19 9.20
CA ARG A 9 -24.79 -14.40 10.38
C ARG A 9 -23.91 -13.15 10.57
N VAL A 10 -24.19 -12.12 9.79
CA VAL A 10 -23.75 -10.74 10.07
C VAL A 10 -24.95 -9.98 10.65
N LEU A 11 -24.69 -9.07 11.59
CA LEU A 11 -25.58 -8.15 12.33
C LEU A 11 -26.17 -8.66 13.65
N SER A 12 -25.54 -8.28 14.77
CA SER A 12 -26.20 -7.69 15.94
C SER A 12 -25.23 -7.57 17.14
N GLY A 13 -24.74 -6.37 17.46
CA GLY A 13 -24.42 -6.06 18.85
C GLY A 13 -23.34 -5.02 19.17
N ILE A 14 -23.50 -3.77 18.73
CA ILE A 14 -22.84 -2.63 19.39
C ILE A 14 -23.25 -2.61 20.87
N GLY A 15 -22.27 -2.76 21.76
CA GLY A 15 -22.47 -2.78 23.21
C GLY A 15 -21.31 -2.10 23.93
N ALA A 16 -21.49 -0.84 24.27
CA ALA A 16 -20.54 -0.01 25.00
C ALA A 16 -20.00 -0.64 26.30
N ALA A 17 -18.68 -0.63 26.45
CA ALA A 17 -17.94 -0.65 27.72
C ALA A 17 -16.72 0.29 27.50
N GLY A 18 -16.32 1.22 28.36
CA GLY A 18 -16.55 1.39 29.77
C GLY A 18 -15.19 1.77 30.38
N ILE A 19 -14.74 3.01 30.17
CA ILE A 19 -13.43 3.51 30.63
C ILE A 19 -13.31 3.34 32.15
N ALA A 20 -12.35 2.54 32.59
CA ALA A 20 -11.93 2.47 33.99
C ALA A 20 -10.40 2.57 34.06
N GLY A 21 -9.90 3.75 34.37
CA GLY A 21 -8.50 3.93 34.75
C GLY A 21 -8.22 3.39 36.15
N PHE A 22 -6.99 2.91 36.36
CA PHE A 22 -6.39 2.88 37.69
C PHE A 22 -4.89 3.15 37.61
N ALA A 23 -4.45 4.05 38.48
CA ALA A 23 -3.05 4.33 38.75
C ALA A 23 -2.53 3.45 39.89
N GLY A 24 -1.29 3.00 39.77
CA GLY A 24 -0.34 2.99 40.90
C GLY A 24 0.41 1.69 41.19
N CYS A 25 1.74 1.77 41.01
CA CYS A 25 2.82 1.45 41.97
C CYS A 25 3.88 0.43 41.52
N ILE A 26 5.08 0.98 41.35
CA ILE A 26 6.44 0.44 41.33
C ILE A 26 6.67 -0.81 42.19
N GLY A 27 7.28 -1.82 41.55
CA GLY A 27 8.42 -2.59 42.08
C GLY A 27 8.14 -4.04 42.45
N ASP A 28 8.60 -4.98 41.63
CA ASP A 28 9.65 -5.95 41.97
C ASP A 28 10.05 -6.70 40.68
N GLU A 29 11.34 -7.04 40.53
CA GLU A 29 11.86 -7.89 39.45
C GLU A 29 11.19 -9.28 39.54
N GLU A 30 10.25 -9.57 38.65
CA GLU A 30 9.62 -10.89 38.50
C GLU A 30 10.20 -11.65 37.31
N GLU A 31 10.31 -12.97 37.52
CA GLU A 31 10.61 -14.01 36.55
C GLU A 31 9.88 -13.77 35.23
N VAL A 32 10.57 -13.97 34.10
CA VAL A 32 9.94 -14.18 32.78
C VAL A 32 8.98 -15.37 32.94
N THR A 33 7.68 -15.10 32.99
CA THR A 33 6.62 -16.12 33.03
C THR A 33 6.32 -16.56 31.60
N GLU A 34 6.11 -17.86 31.40
CA GLU A 34 5.44 -18.37 30.21
C GLU A 34 4.01 -17.78 30.18
N GLY A 35 3.72 -16.85 29.26
CA GLY A 35 2.37 -16.30 29.11
C GLY A 35 2.14 -15.15 28.11
N GLY A 36 3.12 -14.76 27.28
CA GLY A 36 2.91 -13.80 26.18
C GLY A 36 2.15 -14.40 24.98
N PRO A 37 1.88 -13.59 23.92
CA PRO A 37 1.23 -14.09 22.71
C PRO A 37 2.10 -15.15 22.00
N ASP A 38 1.47 -16.09 21.30
CA ASP A 38 2.19 -17.00 20.39
C ASP A 38 2.74 -16.23 19.18
N VAL A 39 1.97 -15.25 18.68
CA VAL A 39 2.35 -14.39 17.55
C VAL A 39 2.23 -12.91 17.91
N LEU A 40 3.28 -12.15 17.67
CA LEU A 40 3.24 -10.69 17.73
C LEU A 40 3.08 -10.12 16.32
N ASN A 41 1.95 -9.46 16.07
CA ASN A 41 1.72 -8.70 14.85
C ASN A 41 2.28 -7.28 15.03
N ILE A 42 3.24 -6.87 14.20
CA ILE A 42 3.81 -5.51 14.24
C ILE A 42 3.47 -4.82 12.94
N ILE A 43 2.68 -3.74 13.01
CA ILE A 43 2.27 -2.92 11.87
C ILE A 43 2.92 -1.54 11.99
N GLY A 44 3.83 -1.22 11.08
CA GLY A 44 4.58 0.02 11.14
C GLY A 44 5.29 0.33 9.82
N TYR A 45 6.26 1.24 9.92
CA TYR A 45 7.12 1.70 8.83
C TYR A 45 8.60 1.52 9.21
N PRO A 46 9.54 1.55 8.24
CA PRO A 46 10.92 1.13 8.48
C PRO A 46 11.65 1.88 9.61
N GLU A 47 11.61 3.22 9.68
CA GLU A 47 12.38 3.98 10.68
C GLU A 47 11.95 3.63 12.13
N SER A 48 10.64 3.60 12.38
CA SER A 48 10.07 3.15 13.64
C SER A 48 10.32 1.66 13.87
N GLY A 49 10.21 0.84 12.82
CA GLY A 49 10.46 -0.60 12.83
C GLY A 49 11.86 -0.96 13.32
N ILE A 50 12.90 -0.28 12.82
CA ILE A 50 14.29 -0.45 13.26
C ILE A 50 14.38 -0.34 14.78
N GLN A 51 13.78 0.70 15.35
CA GLN A 51 13.86 0.96 16.78
C GLN A 51 12.97 0.01 17.60
N ILE A 52 11.79 -0.39 17.09
CA ILE A 52 10.94 -1.41 17.70
C ILE A 52 11.69 -2.74 17.79
N PHE A 53 12.26 -3.22 16.69
CA PHE A 53 12.98 -4.49 16.66
C PHE A 53 14.26 -4.45 17.51
N ARG A 54 15.01 -3.33 17.52
CA ARG A 54 16.15 -3.16 18.44
C ARG A 54 15.74 -3.29 19.91
N ASP A 55 14.61 -2.68 20.29
CA ASP A 55 14.09 -2.76 21.66
C ASP A 55 13.57 -4.16 21.99
N TYR A 56 12.86 -4.81 21.06
CA TYR A 56 12.41 -6.19 21.18
C TYR A 56 13.59 -7.14 21.42
N TYR A 57 14.57 -7.18 20.50
CA TYR A 57 15.71 -8.08 20.60
C TYR A 57 16.63 -7.79 21.79
N SER A 58 16.68 -6.54 22.26
CA SER A 58 17.51 -6.19 23.41
C SER A 58 16.91 -6.58 24.75
N ASN A 59 15.57 -6.57 24.87
CA ASN A 59 14.90 -6.61 26.16
C ASN A 59 13.82 -7.71 26.30
N PHE A 60 13.25 -8.18 25.20
CA PHE A 60 12.05 -9.02 25.18
C PHE A 60 12.18 -10.32 24.40
N ASP A 61 13.26 -10.53 23.64
CA ASP A 61 13.46 -11.75 22.85
C ASP A 61 13.34 -13.03 23.70
N ASP A 62 12.23 -13.72 23.48
CA ASP A 62 11.85 -14.99 24.06
C ASP A 62 11.58 -16.06 22.99
N GLY A 63 11.83 -15.73 21.71
CA GLY A 63 11.52 -16.57 20.55
C GLY A 63 10.07 -16.50 20.07
N THR A 64 9.28 -15.48 20.48
CA THR A 64 7.95 -15.20 19.91
C THR A 64 8.05 -15.03 18.39
N ASP A 65 7.16 -15.69 17.65
CA ASP A 65 7.05 -15.52 16.21
C ASP A 65 6.39 -14.17 15.89
N ILE A 66 6.91 -13.48 14.88
CA ILE A 66 6.47 -12.14 14.51
C ILE A 66 5.90 -12.17 13.11
N ILE A 67 4.74 -11.54 12.92
CA ILE A 67 4.19 -11.27 11.60
C ILE A 67 4.17 -9.76 11.33
N VAL A 68 4.56 -9.38 10.12
CA VAL A 68 4.57 -7.98 9.66
C VAL A 68 3.85 -7.80 8.33
N PRO A 69 3.30 -6.61 8.04
CA PRO A 69 2.78 -6.26 6.73
C PRO A 69 3.85 -5.60 5.84
N ASP A 70 3.42 -5.18 4.65
CA ASP A 70 4.20 -4.51 3.59
C ASP A 70 4.90 -3.25 4.07
N GLY A 71 4.30 -2.50 5.00
CA GLY A 71 4.91 -1.31 5.56
C GLY A 71 6.28 -1.54 6.22
N LEU A 72 6.60 -2.78 6.60
CA LEU A 72 7.91 -3.16 7.17
C LEU A 72 8.76 -4.01 6.21
N GLN A 73 8.36 -4.17 4.94
CA GLN A 73 9.12 -4.90 3.94
C GLN A 73 10.27 -4.03 3.40
N ASP A 74 11.37 -4.00 4.15
CA ASP A 74 12.63 -3.39 3.74
C ASP A 74 13.79 -4.40 3.91
N GLY A 75 14.46 -4.75 2.81
CA GLY A 75 15.56 -5.72 2.81
C GLY A 75 16.79 -5.30 3.62
N ASP A 76 16.97 -4.00 3.88
CA ASP A 76 18.06 -3.48 4.71
C ASP A 76 17.75 -3.55 6.21
N LEU A 77 16.48 -3.73 6.59
CA LEU A 77 15.99 -3.69 7.97
C LEU A 77 16.78 -4.61 8.93
N PRO A 78 17.07 -5.89 8.63
CA PRO A 78 17.85 -6.74 9.53
C PRO A 78 19.27 -6.20 9.80
N GLY A 79 19.91 -5.64 8.76
CA GLY A 79 21.23 -5.03 8.85
C GLY A 79 21.25 -3.80 9.75
N GLU A 80 20.19 -3.01 9.72
CA GLU A 80 20.04 -1.81 10.53
C GLU A 80 19.64 -2.09 11.96
N VAL A 81 18.73 -3.05 12.17
CA VAL A 81 18.41 -3.58 13.51
C VAL A 81 19.67 -4.15 14.16
N GLY A 82 20.52 -4.80 13.37
CA GLY A 82 21.76 -5.43 13.82
C GLY A 82 21.52 -6.78 14.49
N ASN A 83 20.46 -7.49 14.09
CA ASN A 83 20.14 -8.84 14.53
C ASN A 83 19.60 -9.67 13.35
N ASP A 84 19.75 -10.99 13.43
CA ASP A 84 19.06 -11.91 12.52
C ASP A 84 17.55 -11.84 12.84
N MET A 85 16.72 -11.78 11.80
CA MET A 85 15.26 -11.62 11.93
C MET A 85 14.52 -12.88 11.47
N ASP A 86 15.10 -14.06 11.76
CA ASP A 86 14.61 -15.39 11.33
C ASP A 86 13.22 -15.75 11.90
N ASN A 87 12.76 -15.07 12.96
CA ASN A 87 11.44 -15.24 13.57
C ASN A 87 10.39 -14.28 12.98
N VAL A 88 10.72 -13.55 11.91
CA VAL A 88 9.80 -12.61 11.26
C VAL A 88 9.35 -13.18 9.92
N LEU A 89 8.04 -13.34 9.77
CA LEU A 89 7.40 -13.52 8.47
C LEU A 89 6.65 -12.25 8.09
N GLY A 90 6.65 -11.92 6.81
CA GLY A 90 5.94 -10.78 6.30
C GLY A 90 4.87 -11.16 5.29
N THR A 91 3.94 -10.24 5.06
CA THR A 91 3.01 -10.28 3.94
C THR A 91 3.06 -8.97 3.20
N ALA A 92 2.89 -8.99 1.88
CA ALA A 92 2.81 -7.76 1.09
C ALA A 92 2.02 -7.98 -0.20
N PRO A 93 1.50 -6.92 -0.84
CA PRO A 93 1.01 -7.00 -2.21
C PRO A 93 2.02 -7.70 -3.13
N ALA A 94 1.57 -8.74 -3.82
CA ALA A 94 2.38 -9.41 -4.81
C ALA A 94 2.46 -8.54 -6.08
N SER A 95 3.65 -8.40 -6.63
CA SER A 95 3.84 -7.85 -7.97
C SER A 95 3.84 -9.01 -8.98
N GLU A 96 2.68 -9.38 -9.50
CA GLU A 96 2.57 -10.47 -10.50
C GLU A 96 2.00 -9.96 -11.84
N GLY A 97 2.32 -8.69 -12.15
CA GLY A 97 1.85 -8.07 -13.38
C GLY A 97 2.40 -8.75 -14.63
N PRO A 98 1.64 -8.75 -15.75
CA PRO A 98 2.08 -9.38 -17.01
C PRO A 98 3.40 -8.81 -17.55
N ASN A 99 3.80 -7.62 -17.10
CA ASN A 99 5.01 -6.92 -17.52
C ASN A 99 5.99 -6.62 -16.38
N GLU A 100 5.91 -7.36 -15.27
CA GLU A 100 6.85 -7.27 -14.14
C GLU A 100 8.31 -7.34 -14.61
N ALA A 101 8.68 -8.42 -15.31
CA ALA A 101 10.05 -8.64 -15.78
C ALA A 101 10.57 -7.54 -16.72
N ALA A 102 9.68 -6.90 -17.51
CA ALA A 102 10.07 -5.80 -18.36
C ALA A 102 10.39 -4.55 -17.53
N PHE A 103 9.58 -4.26 -16.52
CA PHE A 103 9.83 -3.19 -15.57
C PHE A 103 11.10 -3.43 -14.75
N GLU A 104 11.28 -4.64 -14.20
CA GLU A 104 12.49 -4.99 -13.45
C GLU A 104 13.76 -4.76 -14.28
N GLU A 105 13.79 -5.25 -15.53
CA GLU A 105 14.93 -5.03 -16.44
C GLU A 105 15.20 -3.54 -16.64
N MET A 106 14.16 -2.73 -16.86
CA MET A 106 14.32 -1.27 -17.04
C MET A 106 14.82 -0.58 -15.78
N TYR A 107 14.30 -0.95 -14.62
CA TYR A 107 14.67 -0.36 -13.33
C TYR A 107 16.11 -0.70 -12.97
N GLU A 108 16.51 -1.97 -13.11
CA GLU A 108 17.87 -2.42 -12.85
C GLU A 108 18.89 -1.83 -13.83
N ASP A 109 18.53 -1.69 -15.12
CA ASP A 109 19.40 -1.09 -16.13
C ASP A 109 19.67 0.40 -15.86
N GLU A 110 18.71 1.15 -15.32
CA GLU A 110 18.86 2.58 -15.04
C GLU A 110 19.51 2.84 -13.67
N TYR A 111 19.12 2.09 -12.63
CA TYR A 111 19.47 2.42 -11.25
C TYR A 111 20.50 1.46 -10.60
N ASP A 112 20.91 0.39 -11.29
CA ASP A 112 21.85 -0.62 -10.79
C ASP A 112 21.38 -1.28 -9.46
N SER A 113 20.07 -1.35 -9.22
CA SER A 113 19.42 -1.93 -8.03
C SER A 113 18.10 -2.57 -8.39
N SER A 114 17.73 -3.66 -7.70
CA SER A 114 16.42 -4.28 -7.86
C SER A 114 15.31 -3.37 -7.27
N PRO A 115 14.09 -3.40 -7.84
CA PRO A 115 12.98 -2.57 -7.35
C PRO A 115 12.50 -3.02 -5.96
N GLY A 116 12.00 -2.05 -5.17
CA GLY A 116 11.33 -2.31 -3.90
C GLY A 116 9.84 -2.60 -4.06
N VAL A 117 9.18 -2.91 -2.93
CA VAL A 117 7.79 -3.41 -2.84
C VAL A 117 6.75 -2.56 -3.60
N PHE A 118 6.89 -1.22 -3.62
CA PHE A 118 5.92 -0.32 -4.26
C PHE A 118 6.41 0.34 -5.55
N ASN A 119 7.57 -0.06 -6.07
CA ASN A 119 8.16 0.60 -7.24
C ASN A 119 7.35 0.29 -8.50
N SER A 120 6.98 -0.97 -8.71
CA SER A 120 6.13 -1.42 -9.83
C SER A 120 4.74 -0.74 -9.78
N HIS A 121 4.16 -0.63 -8.58
CA HIS A 121 2.89 0.06 -8.36
C HIS A 121 2.98 1.57 -8.65
N THR A 122 4.11 2.19 -8.33
CA THR A 122 4.37 3.61 -8.64
C THR A 122 4.54 3.84 -10.13
N PHE A 123 5.28 2.97 -10.81
CA PHE A 123 5.40 2.98 -12.27
C PHE A 123 4.00 2.92 -12.92
N ASP A 124 3.18 1.96 -12.49
CA ASP A 124 1.84 1.77 -13.04
C ASP A 124 0.91 2.95 -12.77
N ALA A 125 0.94 3.53 -11.56
CA ALA A 125 0.12 4.68 -11.20
C ALA A 125 0.45 5.90 -12.07
N VAL A 126 1.74 6.17 -12.31
CA VAL A 126 2.18 7.26 -13.21
C VAL A 126 1.78 6.96 -14.65
N ALA A 127 2.07 5.76 -15.16
CA ALA A 127 1.76 5.38 -16.53
C ALA A 127 0.26 5.50 -16.84
N VAL A 128 -0.60 4.96 -15.98
CA VAL A 128 -2.05 4.99 -16.19
C VAL A 128 -2.63 6.39 -16.07
N CYS A 129 -2.15 7.23 -15.15
CA CYS A 129 -2.58 8.63 -15.07
C CYS A 129 -2.14 9.46 -16.29
N ILE A 130 -0.93 9.23 -16.82
CA ILE A 130 -0.48 9.88 -18.07
C ILE A 130 -1.34 9.43 -19.24
N LEU A 131 -1.61 8.13 -19.40
CA LEU A 131 -2.45 7.60 -20.47
C LEU A 131 -3.89 8.10 -20.40
N ALA A 132 -4.49 8.12 -19.20
CA ALA A 132 -5.83 8.65 -18.97
C ALA A 132 -5.90 10.14 -19.29
N ASN A 133 -4.88 10.91 -18.91
CA ASN A 133 -4.75 12.30 -19.31
C ASN A 133 -4.68 12.40 -20.83
N ILE A 134 -3.76 11.72 -21.50
CA ILE A 134 -3.63 11.72 -22.97
C ILE A 134 -4.98 11.45 -23.64
N ALA A 135 -5.69 10.41 -23.22
CA ALA A 135 -7.02 10.05 -23.72
C ALA A 135 -8.07 11.16 -23.50
N ALA A 136 -8.05 11.84 -22.35
CA ALA A 136 -8.95 12.95 -22.04
C ALA A 136 -8.74 14.15 -22.99
N GLY A 137 -7.49 14.39 -23.39
CA GLY A 137 -7.13 15.46 -24.32
C GLY A 137 -6.98 16.86 -23.69
N ASP A 138 -7.19 16.99 -22.39
CA ASP A 138 -6.92 18.20 -21.61
C ASP A 138 -6.46 17.87 -20.18
N ASN A 139 -5.85 18.87 -19.52
CA ASN A 139 -5.44 18.79 -18.11
C ASN A 139 -6.61 19.18 -17.19
N ASP A 140 -7.68 18.40 -17.24
CA ASP A 140 -8.88 18.54 -16.40
C ASP A 140 -9.14 17.24 -15.64
N GLY A 141 -9.19 17.31 -14.30
CA GLY A 141 -9.25 16.09 -13.50
C GLY A 141 -10.57 15.32 -13.65
N GLU A 142 -11.69 15.98 -13.97
CA GLU A 142 -12.96 15.26 -14.25
C GLU A 142 -12.82 14.43 -15.53
N ALA A 143 -12.20 15.01 -16.57
CA ALA A 143 -11.94 14.30 -17.82
C ALA A 143 -10.94 13.14 -17.65
N ILE A 144 -9.90 13.32 -16.83
CA ILE A 144 -8.94 12.24 -16.51
C ILE A 144 -9.64 11.11 -15.76
N ARG A 145 -10.40 11.45 -14.70
CA ARG A 145 -11.16 10.50 -13.88
C ARG A 145 -12.00 9.56 -14.74
N ASP A 146 -12.73 10.13 -15.69
CA ASP A 146 -13.61 9.38 -16.58
C ASP A 146 -12.81 8.41 -17.49
N GLN A 147 -11.57 8.75 -17.85
CA GLN A 147 -10.69 7.96 -18.72
C GLN A 147 -9.89 6.88 -17.98
N MET A 148 -9.70 6.98 -16.66
CA MET A 148 -8.86 6.03 -15.88
C MET A 148 -9.22 4.56 -16.14
N ARG A 149 -10.49 4.19 -15.96
CA ARG A 149 -10.97 2.83 -16.22
C ARG A 149 -10.90 2.45 -17.70
N ARG A 150 -11.12 3.42 -18.59
CA ARG A 150 -11.14 3.20 -20.03
C ARG A 150 -9.77 2.83 -20.59
N VAL A 151 -8.70 3.40 -20.06
CA VAL A 151 -7.34 3.09 -20.51
C VAL A 151 -6.74 1.85 -19.84
N ALA A 152 -7.25 1.47 -18.67
CA ALA A 152 -6.71 0.36 -17.90
C ALA A 152 -7.48 -0.95 -18.14
N ASN A 153 -8.81 -0.91 -17.96
CA ASN A 153 -9.63 -2.11 -17.89
C ASN A 153 -9.71 -2.85 -19.25
N PRO A 154 -10.01 -4.16 -19.26
CA PRO A 154 -9.95 -4.97 -20.47
C PRO A 154 -10.97 -4.54 -21.54
N GLY A 155 -10.59 -4.63 -22.81
CA GLY A 155 -11.46 -4.34 -23.95
C GLY A 155 -10.74 -3.87 -25.22
N GLY A 156 -9.55 -3.29 -25.04
CA GLY A 156 -8.69 -2.75 -26.08
C GLY A 156 -7.50 -3.60 -26.48
N ASP A 157 -6.61 -3.01 -27.30
CA ASP A 157 -5.28 -3.56 -27.54
C ASP A 157 -4.42 -3.39 -26.27
N GLU A 158 -3.63 -4.42 -25.95
CA GLU A 158 -2.83 -4.48 -24.72
C GLU A 158 -1.49 -3.77 -24.89
N TYR A 159 -1.12 -2.93 -23.92
CA TYR A 159 0.15 -2.21 -23.87
C TYR A 159 0.75 -2.30 -22.47
N GLY A 160 2.07 -2.45 -22.37
CA GLY A 160 2.75 -2.49 -21.07
C GLY A 160 3.98 -1.58 -21.00
N PRO A 161 4.71 -1.66 -19.88
CA PRO A 161 6.08 -1.16 -19.77
C PRO A 161 6.92 -1.54 -21.01
N GLY A 162 7.41 -0.52 -21.72
CA GLY A 162 8.15 -0.65 -22.98
C GLY A 162 7.37 -0.28 -24.24
N ASP A 163 6.03 -0.25 -24.16
CA ASP A 163 5.13 0.06 -25.29
C ASP A 163 4.34 1.37 -25.07
N LEU A 164 4.73 2.20 -24.08
CA LEU A 164 3.97 3.39 -23.68
C LEU A 164 3.90 4.49 -24.75
N GLN A 165 4.84 4.51 -25.71
CA GLN A 165 4.77 5.45 -26.85
C GLN A 165 3.63 5.08 -27.79
N GLU A 166 3.53 3.80 -28.15
CA GLU A 166 2.44 3.28 -28.96
C GLU A 166 1.09 3.40 -28.24
N ALA A 167 1.07 3.16 -26.93
CA ALA A 167 -0.12 3.34 -26.10
C ALA A 167 -0.60 4.81 -26.09
N ALA A 168 0.33 5.77 -25.99
CA ALA A 168 0.03 7.19 -26.05
C ALA A 168 -0.59 7.60 -27.39
N GLU A 169 -0.05 7.11 -28.51
CA GLU A 169 -0.61 7.37 -29.84
C GLU A 169 -2.04 6.81 -29.97
N ALA A 170 -2.26 5.56 -29.54
CA ALA A 170 -3.57 4.91 -29.58
C ALA A 170 -4.61 5.62 -28.69
N ALA A 171 -4.24 5.95 -27.44
CA ALA A 171 -5.09 6.71 -26.52
C ALA A 171 -5.47 8.08 -27.08
N ALA A 172 -4.51 8.81 -27.66
CA ALA A 172 -4.73 10.12 -28.27
C ALA A 172 -5.68 10.08 -29.47
N ASP A 173 -5.67 8.99 -30.23
CA ASP A 173 -6.55 8.75 -31.37
C ASP A 173 -7.95 8.26 -30.97
N GLY A 174 -8.19 8.06 -29.67
CA GLY A 174 -9.47 7.58 -29.12
C GLY A 174 -9.67 6.08 -29.29
N GLU A 175 -8.60 5.33 -29.57
CA GLU A 175 -8.64 3.87 -29.64
C GLU A 175 -8.87 3.29 -28.24
N GLU A 176 -9.43 2.09 -28.19
CA GLU A 176 -9.62 1.36 -26.93
C GLU A 176 -8.30 0.65 -26.62
N ILE A 177 -7.70 0.97 -25.48
CA ILE A 177 -6.46 0.37 -25.00
C ILE A 177 -6.71 -0.32 -23.66
N SER A 178 -5.87 -1.29 -23.32
CA SER A 178 -5.80 -1.85 -21.98
C SER A 178 -4.35 -1.84 -21.52
N TYR A 179 -4.05 -0.96 -20.58
CA TYR A 179 -2.75 -0.94 -19.93
C TYR A 179 -2.57 -2.20 -19.10
N GLN A 180 -1.46 -2.89 -19.30
CA GLN A 180 -1.07 -4.13 -18.65
C GLN A 180 0.18 -3.82 -17.83
N GLY A 181 0.03 -3.63 -16.52
CA GLY A 181 1.08 -3.08 -15.67
C GLY A 181 2.20 -4.05 -15.27
N ALA A 182 3.15 -3.48 -14.55
CA ALA A 182 4.26 -4.18 -13.91
C ALA A 182 3.83 -4.87 -12.61
N SER A 183 3.03 -4.18 -11.79
CA SER A 183 2.54 -4.69 -10.51
C SER A 183 1.37 -5.65 -10.66
N SER A 184 0.47 -5.36 -11.60
CA SER A 184 -0.76 -6.12 -11.84
C SER A 184 -1.29 -5.85 -13.26
N GLY A 185 -2.47 -6.36 -13.59
CA GLY A 185 -3.22 -5.93 -14.77
C GLY A 185 -3.73 -4.49 -14.69
N VAL A 186 -3.63 -3.82 -13.54
CA VAL A 186 -4.09 -2.43 -13.29
C VAL A 186 -5.59 -2.22 -13.59
N ASN A 187 -6.36 -3.30 -13.53
CA ASN A 187 -7.81 -3.24 -13.68
C ASN A 187 -8.42 -2.59 -12.45
N PHE A 188 -9.20 -1.53 -12.62
CA PHE A 188 -9.87 -0.83 -11.52
C PHE A 188 -11.34 -1.23 -11.39
N ASP A 189 -11.75 -1.53 -10.17
CA ASP A 189 -13.15 -1.77 -9.81
C ASP A 189 -13.99 -0.47 -9.73
N ASP A 190 -15.24 -0.59 -9.31
CA ASP A 190 -16.18 0.52 -9.20
C ASP A 190 -15.78 1.58 -8.17
N VAL A 191 -14.91 1.24 -7.20
CA VAL A 191 -14.41 2.15 -6.16
C VAL A 191 -12.97 2.60 -6.40
N GLY A 192 -12.33 2.13 -7.48
CA GLY A 192 -10.97 2.54 -7.85
C GLY A 192 -9.87 1.65 -7.29
N ASP A 193 -10.23 0.50 -6.73
CA ASP A 193 -9.29 -0.51 -6.23
C ASP A 193 -8.87 -1.47 -7.36
N PRO A 194 -7.71 -2.15 -7.23
CA PRO A 194 -7.36 -3.25 -8.12
C PRO A 194 -8.42 -4.35 -8.06
N ALA A 195 -8.94 -4.76 -9.23
CA ALA A 195 -9.91 -5.82 -9.34
C ALA A 195 -9.32 -7.19 -8.95
N ASP A 196 -8.04 -7.41 -9.25
CA ASP A 196 -7.29 -8.59 -8.87
C ASP A 196 -6.22 -8.23 -7.84
N ALA A 197 -5.97 -9.14 -6.90
CA ALA A 197 -4.96 -8.94 -5.87
C ALA A 197 -4.22 -10.25 -5.57
N GLY A 198 -2.91 -10.18 -5.43
CA GLY A 198 -2.08 -11.23 -4.87
C GLY A 198 -1.40 -10.73 -3.60
N TYR A 199 -1.11 -11.63 -2.67
CA TYR A 199 -0.30 -11.34 -1.50
C TYR A 199 0.81 -12.37 -1.36
N ASP A 200 2.03 -11.88 -1.32
CA ASP A 200 3.20 -12.68 -1.01
C ASP A 200 3.30 -12.89 0.48
N VAL A 201 3.70 -14.09 0.88
CA VAL A 201 4.30 -14.37 2.18
C VAL A 201 5.80 -14.40 1.96
N TRP A 202 6.54 -13.65 2.76
CA TRP A 202 7.99 -13.48 2.59
C TRP A 202 8.74 -13.62 3.92
N GLU A 203 10.04 -13.86 3.83
CA GLU A 203 10.99 -13.85 4.95
C GLU A 203 12.22 -13.00 4.61
N PHE A 204 12.97 -12.55 5.62
CA PHE A 204 14.24 -11.88 5.39
C PHE A 204 15.33 -12.88 4.94
N GLU A 205 16.10 -12.55 3.91
CA GLU A 205 17.30 -13.28 3.48
C GLU A 205 18.51 -12.31 3.44
N ASP A 206 19.74 -12.83 3.34
CA ASP A 206 21.01 -12.09 3.34
C ASP A 206 20.99 -10.76 2.51
N GLY A 207 20.58 -9.66 3.15
CA GLY A 207 20.50 -8.32 2.54
C GLY A 207 19.30 -8.12 1.59
N GLY A 208 18.18 -8.79 1.83
CA GLY A 208 16.96 -8.71 1.03
C GLY A 208 15.76 -9.42 1.66
N THR A 209 14.72 -9.65 0.85
CA THR A 209 13.57 -10.49 1.21
C THR A 209 13.40 -11.61 0.18
N GLU A 210 12.92 -12.77 0.61
CA GLU A 210 12.58 -13.91 -0.26
C GLU A 210 11.08 -14.21 -0.14
N THR A 211 10.37 -14.22 -1.28
CA THR A 211 8.98 -14.70 -1.35
C THR A 211 8.95 -16.22 -1.24
N ILE A 212 8.20 -16.73 -0.27
CA ILE A 212 8.11 -18.17 0.06
C ILE A 212 6.74 -18.78 -0.23
N ASP A 213 5.70 -17.96 -0.42
CA ASP A 213 4.38 -18.38 -0.91
C ASP A 213 3.63 -17.17 -1.50
N THR A 214 2.64 -17.41 -2.36
CA THR A 214 1.79 -16.35 -2.93
C THR A 214 0.33 -16.78 -2.91
N ILE A 215 -0.52 -15.93 -2.35
CA ILE A 215 -1.96 -16.15 -2.21
C ILE A 215 -2.71 -15.18 -3.13
N ALA A 216 -3.27 -15.73 -4.21
CA ALA A 216 -3.99 -14.97 -5.23
C ALA A 216 -5.50 -14.92 -4.99
N PHE A 217 -6.08 -13.75 -5.26
CA PHE A 217 -7.51 -13.46 -5.23
C PHE A 217 -7.93 -12.90 -6.60
N GLU A 218 -8.76 -13.65 -7.31
CA GLU A 218 -9.40 -13.19 -8.55
C GLU A 218 -10.67 -12.41 -8.19
N GLY A 219 -10.78 -11.18 -8.67
CA GLY A 219 -12.01 -10.40 -8.61
C GLY A 219 -12.93 -10.68 -9.80
N ASP A 220 -14.13 -10.12 -9.75
CA ASP A 220 -14.97 -10.04 -10.95
C ASP A 220 -14.43 -8.89 -11.83
N ASP A 221 -14.32 -9.12 -13.14
CA ASP A 221 -13.99 -8.06 -14.11
C ASP A 221 -14.92 -6.85 -13.89
N PRO A 222 -14.39 -5.62 -13.84
CA PRO A 222 -15.16 -4.46 -13.42
C PRO A 222 -16.32 -4.13 -14.38
N ASP A 223 -17.55 -4.11 -13.83
CA ASP A 223 -18.78 -3.65 -14.49
C ASP A 223 -18.91 -2.10 -14.34
N GLY A 224 -18.12 -1.31 -15.07
CA GLY A 224 -18.11 0.16 -14.98
C GLY A 224 -18.68 0.90 -16.21
N GLU A 225 -19.14 2.15 -16.03
CA GLU A 225 -19.36 3.05 -17.17
C GLU A 225 -18.01 3.52 -17.72
N MET A 226 -17.67 3.07 -18.93
CA MET A 226 -16.48 3.54 -19.67
C MET A 226 -16.75 4.90 -20.32
N ALA A 227 -15.76 5.79 -20.30
CA ALA A 227 -15.83 7.09 -20.97
C ALA A 227 -15.97 6.99 -22.49
N ASP A 228 -16.31 8.13 -23.12
CA ASP A 228 -16.46 8.21 -24.57
C ASP A 228 -15.14 8.03 -25.35
N ASP A 229 -15.27 7.73 -26.65
CA ASP A 229 -14.18 7.44 -27.58
C ASP A 229 -13.73 8.64 -28.41
N SER A 230 -13.94 9.85 -27.90
CA SER A 230 -13.47 11.05 -28.57
C SER A 230 -11.94 11.10 -28.56
N PRO A 231 -11.29 11.43 -29.69
CA PRO A 231 -9.84 11.59 -29.71
C PRO A 231 -9.38 12.71 -28.77
N GLY A 232 -8.42 12.40 -27.89
CA GLY A 232 -7.77 13.37 -26.99
C GLY A 232 -6.82 14.33 -27.72
N GLY A 233 -6.39 13.96 -28.92
CA GLY A 233 -5.51 14.80 -29.76
C GLY A 233 -4.04 14.74 -29.34
N THR A 234 -3.18 15.35 -30.16
CA THR A 234 -1.72 15.24 -30.06
C THR A 234 -1.05 16.57 -29.73
N ASP A 235 0.25 16.53 -29.44
CA ASP A 235 1.12 17.70 -29.34
C ASP A 235 0.77 18.68 -28.20
N ARG A 236 0.70 18.17 -26.96
CA ARG A 236 0.35 18.95 -25.77
C ARG A 236 1.13 18.56 -24.53
N GLU A 237 1.11 19.46 -23.56
CA GLU A 237 1.61 19.23 -22.20
C GLU A 237 0.64 18.32 -21.43
N VAL A 238 1.18 17.32 -20.73
CA VAL A 238 0.47 16.37 -19.87
C VAL A 238 0.96 16.57 -18.45
N MET A 239 0.10 17.12 -17.59
CA MET A 239 0.46 17.45 -16.21
C MET A 239 0.09 16.31 -15.26
N VAL A 240 1.07 15.85 -14.49
CA VAL A 240 0.95 14.83 -13.43
C VAL A 240 1.89 15.22 -12.29
N ALA A 241 1.50 15.00 -11.04
CA ALA A 241 2.38 15.22 -9.90
C ALA A 241 2.57 13.95 -9.08
N MET A 242 3.73 13.78 -8.46
CA MET A 242 4.00 12.80 -7.42
C MET A 242 4.08 13.50 -6.07
N LEU A 243 3.40 12.93 -5.07
CA LEU A 243 3.44 13.39 -3.68
C LEU A 243 3.78 12.17 -2.81
N LEU A 244 5.07 11.90 -2.66
CA LEU A 244 5.64 10.67 -2.09
C LEU A 244 6.64 11.01 -0.96
N PRO A 245 6.97 10.08 -0.05
CA PRO A 245 7.84 10.38 1.10
C PRO A 245 9.33 10.40 0.71
N GLU A 246 9.89 11.58 0.45
CA GLU A 246 11.35 11.73 0.35
C GLU A 246 12.02 11.67 1.73
N THR A 247 11.26 12.00 2.78
CA THR A 247 11.70 11.96 4.17
C THR A 247 10.62 11.40 5.12
N GLY A 248 10.99 11.26 6.40
CA GLY A 248 10.15 10.67 7.45
C GLY A 248 10.22 9.15 7.48
N ASP A 249 9.28 8.53 8.20
CA ASP A 249 9.28 7.09 8.53
C ASP A 249 9.29 6.17 7.29
N LEU A 250 8.79 6.64 6.14
CA LEU A 250 8.79 5.93 4.85
C LEU A 250 9.87 6.41 3.86
N GLY A 251 10.79 7.29 4.28
CA GLY A 251 11.76 7.95 3.39
C GLY A 251 12.67 6.98 2.63
N GLU A 252 12.96 5.81 3.19
CA GLU A 252 13.76 4.76 2.56
C GLU A 252 13.07 4.15 1.33
N LEU A 253 11.74 4.07 1.34
CA LEU A 253 10.95 3.58 0.21
C LEU A 253 10.73 4.65 -0.86
N GLY A 254 10.63 5.93 -0.48
CA GLY A 254 10.15 6.94 -1.43
C GLY A 254 11.13 7.32 -2.53
N SER A 255 12.44 7.31 -2.29
CA SER A 255 13.42 7.56 -3.37
C SER A 255 13.34 6.50 -4.50
N PRO A 256 13.34 5.18 -4.19
CA PRO A 256 13.08 4.14 -5.18
C PRO A 256 11.72 4.25 -5.88
N MET A 257 10.66 4.63 -5.17
CA MET A 257 9.32 4.84 -5.76
C MET A 257 9.32 6.02 -6.76
N ILE A 258 9.90 7.16 -6.38
CA ILE A 258 10.02 8.34 -7.25
C ILE A 258 10.77 8.00 -8.53
N GLN A 259 11.88 7.26 -8.42
CA GLN A 259 12.64 6.75 -9.57
C GLN A 259 11.78 5.90 -10.52
N ALA A 260 10.95 5.01 -9.98
CA ALA A 260 10.04 4.21 -10.79
C ALA A 260 8.98 5.06 -11.51
N GLY A 261 8.49 6.11 -10.86
CA GLY A 261 7.56 7.07 -11.46
C GLY A 261 8.22 7.92 -12.57
N GLU A 262 9.45 8.39 -12.36
CA GLU A 262 10.25 9.07 -13.39
C GLU A 262 10.48 8.17 -14.60
N LEU A 263 10.82 6.89 -14.37
CA LEU A 263 11.02 5.90 -15.43
C LEU A 263 9.75 5.68 -16.28
N ALA A 264 8.56 5.73 -15.67
CA ALA A 264 7.29 5.68 -16.39
C ALA A 264 7.07 6.92 -17.28
N ALA A 265 7.33 8.11 -16.74
CA ALA A 265 7.23 9.37 -17.49
C ALA A 265 8.21 9.42 -18.67
N ASP A 266 9.44 8.93 -18.47
CA ASP A 266 10.49 8.90 -19.49
C ASP A 266 10.13 8.03 -20.70
N GLN A 267 9.24 7.04 -20.55
CA GLN A 267 8.83 6.23 -21.69
C GLN A 267 8.06 7.02 -22.75
N PHE A 268 7.48 8.16 -22.38
CA PHE A 268 6.80 9.06 -23.30
C PHE A 268 7.76 10.00 -24.04
N GLU A 269 9.07 9.96 -23.77
CA GLU A 269 10.06 10.73 -24.50
C GLU A 269 10.06 10.39 -26.00
N GLY A 270 10.06 11.42 -26.84
CA GLY A 270 10.04 11.26 -28.30
C GLY A 270 8.64 11.14 -28.90
N THR A 271 7.59 11.07 -28.06
CA THR A 271 6.21 11.28 -28.48
C THR A 271 5.93 12.77 -28.76
N GLY A 272 4.70 13.09 -29.15
CA GLY A 272 4.24 14.48 -29.23
C GLY A 272 3.89 15.09 -27.87
N PHE A 273 3.91 14.33 -26.78
CA PHE A 273 3.50 14.78 -25.45
C PHE A 273 4.70 15.27 -24.64
N GLU A 274 4.55 16.42 -23.99
CA GLU A 274 5.51 16.94 -23.01
C GLU A 274 4.99 16.63 -21.62
N ILE A 275 5.61 15.68 -20.91
CA ILE A 275 5.20 15.33 -19.55
C ILE A 275 5.75 16.38 -18.59
N ASP A 276 4.85 17.12 -17.92
CA ASP A 276 5.17 18.01 -16.81
C ASP A 276 4.94 17.25 -15.51
N LEU A 277 6.04 16.74 -14.93
CA LEU A 277 6.05 15.95 -13.71
C LEU A 277 6.54 16.79 -12.53
N ALA A 278 5.63 17.15 -11.62
CA ALA A 278 6.02 17.73 -10.32
C ALA A 278 6.26 16.63 -9.30
N ILE A 279 7.17 16.90 -8.35
CA ILE A 279 7.48 16.01 -7.23
C ILE A 279 7.52 16.86 -5.98
N GLU A 280 6.77 16.44 -4.95
CA GLU A 280 6.75 17.07 -3.63
C GLU A 280 6.83 15.99 -2.53
N ASP A 281 7.40 16.36 -1.39
CA ASP A 281 7.61 15.47 -0.26
C ASP A 281 6.38 15.42 0.66
N THR A 282 6.00 14.22 1.10
CA THR A 282 4.99 14.05 2.16
C THR A 282 5.59 14.16 3.56
N GLU A 283 6.91 14.00 3.71
CA GLU A 283 7.63 13.85 4.99
C GLU A 283 7.06 12.71 5.85
N THR A 284 6.26 11.81 5.28
CA THR A 284 5.41 10.85 6.01
C THR A 284 4.50 11.52 7.06
N ASP A 285 4.16 12.81 6.85
CA ASP A 285 3.45 13.68 7.79
C ASP A 285 2.15 14.23 7.19
N GLU A 286 1.10 14.27 8.01
CA GLU A 286 -0.23 14.71 7.56
C GLU A 286 -0.26 16.21 7.18
N ASP A 287 0.34 17.07 8.00
CA ASP A 287 0.32 18.52 7.77
C ASP A 287 1.15 18.88 6.54
N ALA A 288 2.32 18.26 6.36
CA ALA A 288 3.16 18.40 5.17
C ALA A 288 2.43 17.92 3.90
N THR A 289 1.79 16.74 3.97
CA THR A 289 1.00 16.20 2.84
C THR A 289 -0.10 17.16 2.41
N ILE A 290 -0.90 17.68 3.33
CA ILE A 290 -1.99 18.61 3.00
C ILE A 290 -1.45 19.93 2.46
N SER A 291 -0.35 20.44 3.03
CA SER A 291 0.29 21.67 2.55
C SER A 291 0.82 21.52 1.12
N ASN A 292 1.56 20.46 0.86
CA ASN A 292 2.25 20.25 -0.41
C ASN A 292 1.28 19.77 -1.49
N GLY A 293 0.33 18.89 -1.15
CA GLY A 293 -0.79 18.52 -2.03
C GLY A 293 -1.65 19.72 -2.41
N GLY A 294 -1.98 20.59 -1.45
CA GLY A 294 -2.68 21.84 -1.73
C GLY A 294 -1.90 22.77 -2.68
N ALA A 295 -0.58 22.80 -2.59
CA ALA A 295 0.27 23.57 -3.51
C ALA A 295 0.25 23.01 -4.94
N LEU A 296 0.23 21.67 -5.10
CA LEU A 296 0.09 21.01 -6.40
C LEU A 296 -1.29 21.29 -7.02
N ILE A 297 -2.37 21.22 -6.23
CA ILE A 297 -3.73 21.58 -6.65
C ILE A 297 -3.78 23.04 -7.09
N ASP A 298 -3.23 23.97 -6.30
CA ASP A 298 -3.18 25.40 -6.63
C ASP A 298 -2.33 25.71 -7.88
N ALA A 299 -1.33 24.86 -8.16
CA ALA A 299 -0.51 24.92 -9.38
C ALA A 299 -1.24 24.39 -10.62
N GLY A 300 -2.37 23.70 -10.44
CA GLY A 300 -3.24 23.22 -11.52
C GLY A 300 -2.96 21.79 -11.98
N TYR A 301 -2.26 20.98 -11.17
CA TYR A 301 -2.07 19.56 -11.47
C TYR A 301 -3.41 18.80 -11.36
N PRO A 302 -3.87 18.14 -12.44
CA PRO A 302 -5.17 17.48 -12.47
C PRO A 302 -5.12 16.03 -11.93
N ALA A 303 -3.93 15.50 -11.70
CA ALA A 303 -3.69 14.18 -11.13
C ALA A 303 -2.47 14.20 -10.19
N ILE A 304 -2.60 13.56 -9.03
CA ILE A 304 -1.57 13.41 -8.00
C ILE A 304 -1.38 11.92 -7.69
N ILE A 305 -0.15 11.44 -7.83
CA ILE A 305 0.25 10.07 -7.53
C ILE A 305 0.77 10.08 -6.09
N GLY A 306 0.02 9.45 -5.19
CA GLY A 306 0.29 9.49 -3.76
C GLY A 306 -0.97 9.51 -2.89
N ALA A 307 -0.82 9.60 -1.57
CA ALA A 307 0.44 9.46 -0.86
C ALA A 307 0.85 7.97 -0.76
N ALA A 308 2.02 7.68 -0.19
CA ALA A 308 2.41 6.31 0.11
C ALA A 308 1.71 5.80 1.39
N SER A 309 1.79 6.56 2.49
CA SER A 309 1.13 6.25 3.75
C SER A 309 -0.39 6.47 3.66
N SER A 310 -1.19 5.47 4.05
CA SER A 310 -2.66 5.63 4.08
C SER A 310 -3.12 6.72 5.03
N GLY A 311 -2.38 6.93 6.14
CA GLY A 311 -2.63 8.04 7.07
C GLY A 311 -2.48 9.43 6.42
N ASN A 312 -1.75 9.53 5.31
CA ASN A 312 -1.61 10.76 4.52
C ASN A 312 -2.58 10.78 3.34
N SER A 313 -2.84 9.63 2.70
CA SER A 313 -3.77 9.53 1.57
C SER A 313 -5.20 9.85 1.98
N VAL A 314 -5.70 9.31 3.10
CA VAL A 314 -7.10 9.52 3.54
C VAL A 314 -7.49 10.99 3.68
N PRO A 315 -6.74 11.84 4.42
CA PRO A 315 -7.05 13.26 4.49
C PRO A 315 -6.83 13.98 3.14
N LEU A 316 -5.85 13.55 2.32
CA LEU A 316 -5.61 14.13 1.00
C LEU A 316 -6.76 13.90 0.02
N VAL A 317 -7.43 12.73 0.05
CA VAL A 317 -8.59 12.43 -0.80
C VAL A 317 -9.69 13.49 -0.65
N GLY A 318 -9.89 14.01 0.56
CA GLY A 318 -10.88 15.06 0.81
C GLY A 318 -10.57 16.37 0.08
N GLU A 319 -9.29 16.74 -0.03
CA GLU A 319 -8.84 17.95 -0.74
C GLU A 319 -8.83 17.74 -2.26
N THR A 320 -8.33 16.60 -2.74
CA THR A 320 -8.24 16.28 -4.18
C THR A 320 -9.62 16.13 -4.81
N SER A 321 -10.53 15.34 -4.21
CA SER A 321 -11.90 15.19 -4.70
C SER A 321 -12.68 16.51 -4.70
N SER A 322 -12.54 17.33 -3.64
CA SER A 322 -13.17 18.66 -3.57
C SER A 322 -12.66 19.62 -4.65
N ALA A 323 -11.45 19.42 -5.15
CA ALA A 323 -10.82 20.19 -6.21
C ALA A 323 -10.99 19.57 -7.61
N ASN A 324 -11.69 18.43 -7.73
CA ASN A 324 -11.77 17.63 -8.95
C ASN A 324 -10.38 17.21 -9.49
N VAL A 325 -9.50 16.76 -8.60
CA VAL A 325 -8.16 16.25 -8.93
C VAL A 325 -8.15 14.76 -8.68
N VAL A 326 -7.67 13.98 -9.64
CA VAL A 326 -7.51 12.53 -9.49
C VAL A 326 -6.36 12.27 -8.51
N GLN A 327 -6.57 11.37 -7.56
CA GLN A 327 -5.53 10.84 -6.69
C GLN A 327 -5.35 9.36 -7.00
N CYS A 328 -4.13 8.95 -7.38
CA CYS A 328 -3.81 7.53 -7.58
C CYS A 328 -2.69 7.12 -6.61
N SER A 329 -3.02 6.41 -5.54
CA SER A 329 -2.00 5.97 -4.58
C SER A 329 -1.31 4.68 -5.04
N PRO A 330 0.03 4.63 -5.02
CA PRO A 330 0.75 3.40 -5.33
C PRO A 330 0.97 2.47 -4.13
N ALA A 331 0.68 2.90 -2.90
CA ALA A 331 1.06 2.14 -1.69
C ALA A 331 0.05 2.21 -0.53
N SER A 332 -1.00 3.02 -0.61
CA SER A 332 -1.97 3.14 0.48
C SER A 332 -3.02 2.03 0.45
N THR A 333 -2.85 1.05 1.33
CA THR A 333 -3.63 -0.20 1.38
C THR A 333 -4.86 -0.15 2.30
N ALA A 334 -5.00 0.88 3.15
CA ALA A 334 -6.03 0.90 4.19
C ALA A 334 -7.48 0.77 3.66
N LEU A 335 -8.36 0.10 4.42
CA LEU A 335 -9.76 -0.18 4.03
C LEU A 335 -10.62 1.08 3.87
N SER A 336 -10.30 2.14 4.62
CA SER A 336 -11.02 3.42 4.60
C SER A 336 -11.04 4.04 3.20
N LEU A 337 -9.99 3.81 2.42
CA LEU A 337 -9.83 4.31 1.06
C LEU A 337 -10.80 3.65 0.08
N SER A 338 -11.20 2.39 0.29
CA SER A 338 -12.28 1.77 -0.49
C SER A 338 -13.67 2.32 -0.15
N ASN A 339 -13.80 3.01 0.99
CA ASN A 339 -15.07 3.46 1.56
C ASN A 339 -15.21 4.98 1.59
N VAL A 340 -14.24 5.71 1.05
CA VAL A 340 -14.24 7.17 1.02
C VAL A 340 -15.29 7.67 0.02
N GLU A 341 -16.00 8.75 0.38
CA GLU A 341 -16.87 9.46 -0.56
C GLU A 341 -16.01 10.46 -1.35
N ASP A 342 -15.59 10.07 -2.56
CA ASP A 342 -14.63 10.79 -3.40
C ASP A 342 -15.16 11.19 -4.77
N ASP A 343 -16.43 10.89 -5.08
CA ASP A 343 -17.01 11.05 -6.42
C ASP A 343 -16.18 10.38 -7.55
N GLY A 344 -15.48 9.29 -7.22
CA GLY A 344 -14.66 8.47 -8.11
C GLY A 344 -13.29 9.05 -8.46
N TYR A 345 -12.79 10.04 -7.72
CA TYR A 345 -11.48 10.67 -7.95
C TYR A 345 -10.30 9.91 -7.33
N PHE A 346 -10.53 8.93 -6.46
CA PHE A 346 -9.51 8.10 -5.86
C PHE A 346 -9.35 6.78 -6.61
N PHE A 347 -8.11 6.41 -6.85
CA PHE A 347 -7.67 5.14 -7.38
C PHE A 347 -6.46 4.66 -6.59
N ARG A 348 -6.16 3.37 -6.64
CA ARG A 348 -4.87 2.86 -6.18
C ARG A 348 -4.42 1.65 -6.96
N THR A 349 -3.11 1.51 -7.13
CA THR A 349 -2.51 0.34 -7.79
C THR A 349 -2.08 -0.73 -6.79
N ALA A 350 -1.92 -0.39 -5.51
CA ALA A 350 -1.77 -1.38 -4.43
C ALA A 350 -3.15 -1.89 -3.95
N PRO A 351 -3.29 -3.20 -3.66
CA PRO A 351 -4.55 -3.79 -3.22
C PRO A 351 -4.90 -3.46 -1.76
N SER A 352 -6.15 -3.69 -1.37
CA SER A 352 -6.66 -3.36 -0.03
C SER A 352 -6.20 -4.32 1.08
N ASP A 353 -5.84 -3.77 2.23
CA ASP A 353 -5.61 -4.47 3.51
C ASP A 353 -6.76 -5.42 3.92
N LEU A 354 -7.95 -5.29 3.32
CA LEU A 354 -9.08 -6.20 3.55
C LEU A 354 -8.67 -7.66 3.33
N LEU A 355 -7.91 -7.91 2.26
CA LEU A 355 -7.42 -9.23 1.92
C LEU A 355 -6.14 -9.55 2.67
N GLN A 356 -5.24 -8.57 2.84
CA GLN A 356 -3.98 -8.77 3.56
C GLN A 356 -4.18 -9.20 5.01
N GLY A 357 -5.08 -8.56 5.76
CA GLY A 357 -5.33 -8.94 7.15
C GLY A 357 -5.89 -10.37 7.27
N GLN A 358 -6.62 -10.86 6.27
CA GLN A 358 -7.05 -12.27 6.22
C GLN A 358 -5.86 -13.21 5.96
N VAL A 359 -4.97 -12.83 5.04
CA VAL A 359 -3.74 -13.58 4.74
C VAL A 359 -2.83 -13.62 5.96
N MET A 360 -2.62 -12.49 6.62
CA MET A 360 -1.83 -12.40 7.86
C MET A 360 -2.41 -13.30 8.96
N ALA A 361 -3.74 -13.29 9.14
CA ALA A 361 -4.39 -14.16 10.11
C ALA A 361 -4.21 -15.65 9.77
N GLU A 362 -4.33 -16.04 8.49
CA GLU A 362 -4.07 -17.40 8.03
C GLU A 362 -2.61 -17.81 8.27
N VAL A 363 -1.64 -16.96 7.94
CA VAL A 363 -0.21 -17.21 8.18
C VAL A 363 0.06 -17.37 9.68
N ALA A 364 -0.47 -16.46 10.51
CA ALA A 364 -0.31 -16.52 11.97
C ALA A 364 -0.87 -17.81 12.56
N ALA A 365 -2.05 -18.25 12.13
CA ALA A 365 -2.70 -19.44 12.67
C ALA A 365 -2.12 -20.75 12.12
N ASP A 366 -1.97 -20.86 10.80
CA ASP A 366 -1.67 -22.14 10.13
C ASP A 366 -0.17 -22.36 9.90
N ARG A 367 0.61 -21.29 9.67
CA ARG A 367 2.06 -21.39 9.39
C ARG A 367 2.91 -21.22 10.65
N LEU A 368 2.51 -20.30 11.53
CA LEU A 368 3.17 -20.06 12.81
C LEU A 368 2.56 -20.89 13.96
N ASP A 369 1.52 -21.70 13.70
CA ASP A 369 0.81 -22.50 14.70
C ASP A 369 0.29 -21.65 15.90
N GLY A 370 0.00 -20.36 15.69
CA GLY A 370 -0.39 -19.42 16.73
C GLY A 370 -1.83 -19.59 17.19
N GLU A 371 -2.06 -19.75 18.50
CA GLU A 371 -3.40 -19.78 19.11
C GLU A 371 -3.79 -18.42 19.70
N THR A 372 -2.80 -17.61 20.08
CA THR A 372 -2.96 -16.27 20.65
C THR A 372 -2.14 -15.23 19.89
N ALA A 373 -2.68 -14.03 19.74
CA ALA A 373 -1.97 -12.92 19.08
C ALA A 373 -2.10 -11.61 19.86
N ALA A 374 -1.02 -10.82 19.83
CA ALA A 374 -1.05 -9.41 20.20
C ALA A 374 -0.66 -8.54 19.01
N THR A 375 -1.14 -7.30 18.97
CA THR A 375 -0.81 -6.35 17.91
C THR A 375 -0.14 -5.11 18.49
N LEU A 376 0.96 -4.69 17.87
CA LEU A 376 1.60 -3.39 18.04
C LEU A 376 1.47 -2.64 16.70
N TYR A 377 0.78 -1.50 16.67
CA TYR A 377 0.49 -0.79 15.41
C TYR A 377 0.78 0.72 15.47
N VAL A 378 1.24 1.29 14.35
CA VAL A 378 1.44 2.74 14.21
C VAL A 378 0.10 3.48 14.32
N ASN A 379 0.04 4.54 15.12
CA ASN A 379 -1.20 5.25 15.47
C ASN A 379 -1.71 6.15 14.33
N ASN A 380 -2.11 5.52 13.23
CA ASN A 380 -2.73 6.16 12.08
C ASN A 380 -3.79 5.22 11.45
N ASP A 381 -4.41 5.66 10.37
CA ASP A 381 -5.49 4.94 9.70
C ASP A 381 -5.05 3.60 9.07
N TYR A 382 -3.79 3.50 8.62
CA TYR A 382 -3.18 2.25 8.16
C TYR A 382 -3.05 1.24 9.30
N GLY A 383 -2.31 1.61 10.36
CA GLY A 383 -2.06 0.71 11.48
C GLY A 383 -3.32 0.27 12.19
N GLN A 384 -4.28 1.18 12.40
CA GLN A 384 -5.55 0.86 13.03
C GLN A 384 -6.37 -0.12 12.19
N GLN A 385 -6.59 0.15 10.90
CA GLN A 385 -7.49 -0.68 10.10
C GLN A 385 -6.92 -2.06 9.80
N LEU A 386 -5.62 -2.15 9.53
CA LEU A 386 -5.00 -3.44 9.32
C LEU A 386 -4.93 -4.26 10.62
N SER A 387 -4.69 -3.62 11.77
CA SER A 387 -4.79 -4.27 13.09
C SER A 387 -6.19 -4.83 13.34
N GLU A 388 -7.23 -4.03 13.11
CA GLU A 388 -8.62 -4.46 13.27
C GLU A 388 -8.97 -5.61 12.32
N GLN A 389 -8.59 -5.50 11.05
CA GLN A 389 -8.86 -6.54 10.05
C GLN A 389 -8.12 -7.85 10.34
N PHE A 390 -6.86 -7.79 10.78
CA PHE A 390 -6.09 -8.95 11.22
C PHE A 390 -6.76 -9.64 12.41
N ILE A 391 -7.09 -8.89 13.47
CA ILE A 391 -7.71 -9.45 14.68
C ILE A 391 -9.08 -10.06 14.38
N ASP A 392 -9.93 -9.35 13.62
CA ASP A 392 -11.24 -9.87 13.21
C ASP A 392 -11.08 -11.20 12.46
N SER A 393 -10.15 -11.28 11.51
CA SER A 393 -9.90 -12.51 10.73
C SER A 393 -9.30 -13.63 11.60
N PHE A 394 -8.36 -13.30 12.48
CA PHE A 394 -7.70 -14.27 13.38
C PHE A 394 -8.70 -14.90 14.35
N VAL A 395 -9.58 -14.09 14.94
CA VAL A 395 -10.59 -14.56 15.91
C VAL A 395 -11.76 -15.25 15.21
N ASP A 396 -12.37 -14.61 14.20
CA ASP A 396 -13.63 -15.10 13.62
C ASP A 396 -13.43 -16.26 12.62
N ASP A 397 -12.36 -16.22 11.83
CA ASP A 397 -12.13 -17.19 10.75
C ASP A 397 -11.13 -18.29 11.14
N GLN A 398 -10.06 -17.94 11.87
CA GLN A 398 -9.04 -18.90 12.31
C GLN A 398 -9.30 -19.49 13.71
N GLY A 399 -10.13 -18.81 14.52
CA GLY A 399 -10.50 -19.28 15.86
C GLY A 399 -9.43 -19.04 16.93
N GLY A 400 -8.51 -18.11 16.68
CA GLY A 400 -7.52 -17.65 17.65
C GLY A 400 -8.09 -16.72 18.72
N GLU A 401 -7.24 -16.30 19.65
CA GLU A 401 -7.57 -15.40 20.76
C GLU A 401 -6.70 -14.12 20.70
N GLU A 402 -7.35 -12.95 20.68
CA GLU A 402 -6.67 -11.66 20.85
C GLU A 402 -6.26 -11.47 22.32
N LEU A 403 -5.01 -11.09 22.57
CA LEU A 403 -4.51 -10.70 23.89
C LEU A 403 -4.50 -9.18 24.08
N ASN A 404 -3.56 -8.49 23.44
CA ASN A 404 -3.35 -7.05 23.58
C ASN A 404 -3.27 -6.39 22.21
N THR A 405 -3.82 -5.17 22.12
CA THR A 405 -3.71 -4.31 20.95
C THR A 405 -3.21 -2.94 21.41
N VAL A 406 -2.00 -2.57 20.99
CA VAL A 406 -1.25 -1.41 21.47
C VAL A 406 -0.87 -0.52 20.30
N SER A 407 -1.22 0.77 20.38
CA SER A 407 -0.78 1.75 19.38
C SER A 407 0.55 2.39 19.78
N PHE A 408 1.34 2.82 18.80
CA PHE A 408 2.56 3.61 19.00
C PHE A 408 2.60 4.84 18.11
N GLU A 409 3.31 5.88 18.54
CA GLU A 409 3.61 7.05 17.71
C GLU A 409 4.91 6.81 16.93
N ALA A 410 5.01 7.32 15.70
CA ALA A 410 6.24 7.22 14.91
C ALA A 410 7.41 7.99 15.54
N GLU A 411 8.62 7.72 15.05
CA GLU A 411 9.86 8.48 15.33
C GLU A 411 10.22 8.58 16.84
N GLN A 412 9.91 7.56 17.63
CA GLN A 412 10.28 7.53 19.05
C GLN A 412 11.68 6.96 19.27
N GLY A 413 12.38 7.47 20.28
CA GLY A 413 13.71 6.97 20.65
C GLY A 413 13.70 5.61 21.37
N SER A 414 12.52 5.08 21.69
CA SER A 414 12.30 3.75 22.27
C SER A 414 10.81 3.40 22.26
N TYR A 415 10.51 2.12 22.12
CA TYR A 415 9.18 1.50 22.13
C TYR A 415 9.03 0.44 23.24
N THR A 416 9.91 0.48 24.25
CA THR A 416 9.96 -0.54 25.32
C THR A 416 8.65 -0.61 26.11
N GLY A 417 7.96 0.52 26.35
CA GLY A 417 6.71 0.53 27.12
C GLY A 417 5.54 -0.06 26.33
N GLU A 418 5.51 0.19 25.03
CA GLU A 418 4.55 -0.34 24.08
C GLU A 418 4.74 -1.86 23.91
N LEU A 419 5.99 -2.31 23.76
CA LEU A 419 6.35 -3.73 23.72
C LEU A 419 6.01 -4.45 25.04
N GLU A 420 6.33 -3.86 26.19
CA GLU A 420 5.96 -4.41 27.51
C GLU A 420 4.43 -4.56 27.63
N SER A 421 3.67 -3.64 27.05
CA SER A 421 2.20 -3.69 27.05
C SER A 421 1.65 -4.73 26.07
N ALA A 422 2.26 -4.89 24.90
CA ALA A 422 1.81 -5.84 23.88
C ALA A 422 2.09 -7.29 24.30
N LEU A 423 3.24 -7.54 24.94
CA LEU A 423 3.71 -8.87 25.35
C LEU A 423 3.20 -9.31 26.73
N ALA A 424 2.37 -8.50 27.40
CA ALA A 424 1.81 -8.83 28.71
C ALA A 424 0.78 -9.97 28.64
N GLU A 425 0.66 -10.75 29.74
CA GLU A 425 -0.31 -11.86 29.88
C GLU A 425 -1.79 -11.42 30.00
#